data_AF-A0A0R2VAG7-F1
#
_entry.id   AF-A0A0R2VAG7-F1
#
_cell.length_a   1.000
_cell.length_b   1.000
_cell.length_c   1.000
_cell.angle_alpha   90.00
_cell.angle_beta   90.00
_cell.angle_gamma   90.00
#
_symmetry.space_group_name_H-M   'P 1'
#
loop_
_entity.id
_entity.type
_entity.pdbx_description
1 polymer ?
#
loop_
_entity_poly.entity_id
_entity_poly.type
_entity_poly.pdbx_seq_one_letter_code
_entity_poly.pdbx_strand_id
1 'polypeptide(L)'
;MAKKSQIHIDIELGEDQIPDTISWHATDSTASEPQISKALMLSLWDPHYRETMRIDLWTREMTLEEMNVFMFQTFMTMADTYKKANN
;
A
#
# COMPACT_ATOMS: atom_id res chain seq x y z
N MET A 1 8.95 -17.37 -21.29
CA MET A 1 7.96 -16.28 -21.37
C MET A 1 8.08 -15.45 -20.10
N ALA A 2 8.01 -14.11 -20.18
CA ALA A 2 8.05 -13.26 -18.99
C ALA A 2 6.76 -13.46 -18.17
N LYS A 3 6.89 -13.70 -16.87
CA LYS A 3 5.73 -13.76 -15.96
C LYS A 3 5.23 -12.35 -15.73
N LYS A 4 3.97 -12.07 -16.07
CA LYS A 4 3.30 -10.81 -15.73
C LYS A 4 2.49 -11.02 -14.46
N SER A 5 2.70 -10.15 -13.47
CA SER A 5 1.89 -10.08 -12.25
C SER A 5 1.24 -8.70 -12.19
N GLN A 6 0.01 -8.62 -11.72
CA GLN A 6 -0.74 -7.36 -11.58
C GLN A 6 -1.25 -7.24 -10.15
N ILE A 7 -1.21 -6.03 -9.62
CA ILE A 7 -1.85 -5.65 -8.36
C ILE A 7 -2.96 -4.66 -8.73
N HIS A 8 -4.19 -4.99 -8.36
CA HIS A 8 -5.36 -4.13 -8.49
C HIS A 8 -5.68 -3.58 -7.11
N ILE A 9 -5.88 -2.26 -7.02
CA ILE A 9 -6.21 -1.56 -5.79
C ILE A 9 -7.42 -0.69 -6.12
N ASP A 10 -8.54 -0.99 -5.48
CA ASP A 10 -9.79 -0.25 -5.62
C ASP A 10 -9.99 0.60 -4.37
N ILE A 11 -10.21 1.90 -4.58
CA ILE A 11 -10.40 2.89 -3.53
C ILE A 11 -11.77 3.53 -3.74
N GLU A 12 -12.64 3.38 -2.75
CA GLU A 12 -13.93 4.08 -2.69
C GLU A 12 -13.77 5.29 -1.78
N LEU A 13 -14.10 6.48 -2.31
CA LEU A 13 -14.02 7.74 -1.60
C LEU A 13 -15.42 8.18 -1.14
N GLY A 14 -15.50 8.71 0.07
CA GLY A 14 -16.69 9.40 0.56
C GLY A 14 -16.85 10.80 -0.05
N GLU A 15 -17.93 11.50 0.32
CA GLU A 15 -18.25 12.85 -0.18
C GLU A 15 -17.18 13.91 0.15
N ASP A 16 -16.41 13.70 1.22
CA ASP A 16 -15.31 14.55 1.69
C ASP A 16 -13.95 14.15 1.07
N GLN A 17 -13.94 13.23 0.10
CA GLN A 17 -12.75 12.65 -0.51
C GLN A 17 -11.84 11.87 0.47
N ILE A 18 -12.37 11.48 1.63
CA ILE A 18 -11.69 10.54 2.53
C ILE A 18 -12.01 9.12 2.06
N PRO A 19 -11.02 8.20 2.01
CA PRO A 19 -11.30 6.79 1.70
C PRO A 19 -12.27 6.17 2.70
N ASP A 20 -13.36 5.59 2.19
CA ASP A 20 -14.28 4.77 2.98
C ASP A 20 -13.80 3.30 2.95
N THR A 21 -13.50 2.78 1.76
CA THR A 21 -13.05 1.39 1.55
C THR A 21 -11.79 1.34 0.69
N ILE A 22 -10.82 0.51 1.09
CA ILE A 22 -9.69 0.12 0.24
C ILE A 22 -9.75 -1.40 0.09
N SER A 23 -9.75 -1.89 -1.15
CA SER A 23 -9.61 -3.32 -1.44
C SER A 23 -8.49 -3.56 -2.43
N TRP A 24 -7.85 -4.74 -2.36
CA TRP A 24 -6.76 -5.08 -3.25
C TRP A 24 -6.71 -6.56 -3.60
N HIS A 25 -6.20 -6.87 -4.78
CA HIS A 25 -5.97 -8.23 -5.25
C HIS A 25 -4.73 -8.28 -6.16
N ALA A 26 -3.96 -9.37 -6.06
CA ALA A 26 -2.83 -9.61 -6.95
C ALA A 26 -3.03 -10.90 -7.74
N THR A 27 -2.66 -10.92 -9.03
CA THR A 27 -2.82 -12.11 -9.89
C THR A 27 -2.06 -13.34 -9.42
N ASP A 28 -1.03 -13.14 -8.60
CA ASP A 28 -0.25 -14.21 -7.97
C ASP A 28 -0.69 -14.52 -6.52
N SER A 29 -1.77 -13.89 -6.06
CA SER A 29 -2.34 -14.15 -4.74
C SER A 29 -3.02 -15.51 -4.71
N THR A 30 -2.98 -16.17 -3.55
CA THR A 30 -3.78 -17.39 -3.29
C THR A 30 -5.20 -17.07 -2.84
N ALA A 31 -5.51 -15.80 -2.56
CA ALA A 31 -6.85 -15.37 -2.18
C ALA A 31 -7.78 -15.36 -3.40
N SER A 32 -8.95 -15.98 -3.26
CA SER A 32 -9.97 -16.03 -4.33
C SER A 32 -10.74 -14.73 -4.51
N GLU A 33 -10.77 -13.87 -3.48
CA GLU A 33 -11.51 -12.62 -3.44
C GLU A 33 -10.58 -11.45 -3.08
N PRO A 34 -10.92 -10.20 -3.47
CA PRO A 34 -10.21 -9.01 -3.03
C PRO A 34 -10.17 -8.89 -1.50
N GLN A 35 -9.01 -8.48 -0.98
CA GLN A 35 -8.79 -8.29 0.44
C GLN A 35 -9.04 -6.83 0.84
N ILE A 36 -9.73 -6.63 1.95
CA ILE A 36 -9.97 -5.28 2.49
C ILE A 36 -8.74 -4.82 3.28
N SER A 37 -8.39 -3.55 3.13
CA SER A 37 -7.39 -2.86 3.94
C SER A 37 -7.96 -1.57 4.52
N LYS A 38 -7.42 -1.15 5.67
CA LYS A 38 -7.70 0.16 6.26
C LYS A 38 -6.67 1.22 5.88
N ALA A 39 -5.54 0.83 5.29
CA ALA A 39 -4.50 1.77 4.87
C ALA A 39 -3.66 1.22 3.72
N LEU A 40 -3.04 2.13 2.98
CA LEU A 40 -2.07 1.86 1.93
C LEU A 40 -1.00 2.95 1.92
N MET A 41 0.26 2.55 1.81
CA MET A 41 1.35 3.45 1.41
C MET A 41 1.98 2.88 0.14
N LEU A 42 1.86 3.61 -0.96
CA LEU A 42 2.46 3.26 -2.24
C LEU A 42 3.52 4.30 -2.58
N SER A 43 4.74 3.85 -2.89
CA SER A 43 5.84 4.70 -3.33
C SER A 43 6.42 4.16 -4.63
N LEU A 44 6.45 5.00 -5.66
CA LEU A 44 6.93 4.65 -7.00
C LEU A 44 8.07 5.61 -7.37
N TRP A 45 9.23 5.06 -7.72
CA TRP A 45 10.35 5.86 -8.21
C TRP A 45 10.14 6.20 -9.68
N ASP A 46 10.10 7.49 -9.99
CA ASP A 46 10.08 7.99 -11.36
C ASP A 46 11.53 8.29 -11.81
N PRO A 47 12.09 7.53 -12.77
CA PRO A 47 13.46 7.75 -13.24
C PRO A 47 13.62 8.98 -14.14
N HIS A 48 12.54 9.47 -14.75
CA HIS A 48 12.56 10.65 -15.62
C HIS A 48 12.69 11.93 -14.80
N TYR A 49 11.84 12.10 -13.80
CA TYR A 49 11.88 13.27 -12.90
C TYR A 49 12.84 13.07 -11.70
N ARG A 50 13.32 11.84 -11.48
CA ARG A 50 14.20 11.46 -10.36
C ARG A 50 13.59 11.80 -9.00
N GLU A 51 12.31 11.46 -8.85
CA GLU A 51 11.55 11.69 -7.63
C GLU A 51 10.70 10.48 -7.27
N THR A 52 10.17 10.48 -6.05
CA THR A 52 9.26 9.43 -5.57
C THR A 52 7.83 9.95 -5.60
N MET A 53 6.99 9.37 -6.45
CA MET A 53 5.54 9.55 -6.40
C MET A 53 4.97 8.75 -5.24
N ARG A 54 4.03 9.34 -4.49
CA ARG A 54 3.44 8.69 -3.31
C ARG A 54 1.92 8.80 -3.30
N ILE A 55 1.29 7.72 -2.84
CA ILE A 55 -0.12 7.67 -2.48
C ILE A 55 -0.17 7.03 -1.09
N ASP A 56 -0.49 7.86 -0.09
CA ASP A 56 -0.62 7.44 1.30
C ASP A 56 -2.07 7.67 1.72
N LEU A 57 -2.78 6.59 2.02
CA LEU A 57 -4.22 6.59 2.30
C LEU A 57 -4.50 5.80 3.58
N TRP A 58 -5.50 6.25 4.34
CA TRP A 58 -6.12 5.50 5.41
C TRP A 58 -7.63 5.71 5.35
N THR A 59 -8.39 4.71 5.75
CA THR A 59 -9.84 4.79 5.80
C THR A 59 -10.32 5.53 7.04
N ARG A 60 -11.55 6.05 7.01
CA ARG A 60 -12.15 6.71 8.18
C ARG A 60 -12.26 5.78 9.40
N GLU A 61 -12.40 4.47 9.18
CA GLU A 61 -12.51 3.47 10.25
C GLU A 61 -11.17 3.08 10.90
N MET A 62 -10.04 3.56 10.36
CA MET A 62 -8.74 3.29 10.95
C MET A 62 -8.60 4.08 12.26
N THR A 63 -8.40 3.37 13.35
CA THR A 63 -8.21 3.98 14.67
C THR A 63 -6.81 4.57 14.81
N LEU A 64 -6.66 5.57 15.69
CA LEU A 64 -5.35 6.18 15.98
C LEU A 64 -4.31 5.13 16.44
N GLU A 65 -4.72 4.12 17.19
CA GLU A 65 -3.85 3.03 17.62
C GLU A 65 -3.36 2.20 16.42
N GLU A 66 -4.27 1.79 15.53
CA GLU A 66 -3.91 1.09 14.30
C GLU A 66 -2.97 1.93 13.42
N MET A 67 -3.20 3.24 13.32
CA MET A 67 -2.31 4.15 12.58
C MET A 67 -0.89 4.16 13.14
N ASN A 68 -0.75 4.25 14.47
CA ASN A 68 0.55 4.23 15.13
C ASN A 68 1.27 2.89 14.91
N VAL A 69 0.55 1.77 15.03
CA VAL A 69 1.10 0.43 14.78
C VAL A 69 1.53 0.28 13.32
N PHE A 70 0.69 0.71 12.38
CA PHE A 70 0.98 0.65 10.94
C PHE A 70 2.24 1.46 10.59
N MET A 71 2.34 2.70 11.06
CA MET A 71 3.52 3.54 10.80
C MET A 71 4.79 2.94 11.42
N PHE A 72 4.72 2.47 12.66
CA PHE A 72 5.86 1.84 13.33
C PHE A 72 6.34 0.59 12.56
N GLN A 73 5.42 -0.30 12.18
CA GLN A 73 5.74 -1.51 11.41
C GLN A 73 6.29 -1.18 10.02
N THR A 74 5.72 -0.19 9.33
CA THR A 74 6.23 0.26 8.03
C THR A 74 7.68 0.76 8.15
N PHE A 75 8.00 1.59 9.15
CA PHE A 75 9.38 2.06 9.33
C PHE A 75 10.36 0.93 9.67
N MET A 76 9.97 0.01 10.54
CA MET A 76 10.80 -1.15 10.88
C MET A 76 11.09 -2.02 9.65
N THR A 77 10.05 -2.32 8.84
CA THR A 77 10.20 -3.14 7.63
C THR A 77 10.96 -2.42 6.51
N MET A 78 10.91 -1.09 6.45
CA MET A 78 11.77 -0.29 5.55
C MET A 78 13.25 -0.47 5.89
N ALA A 79 13.62 -0.45 7.17
CA ALA A 79 15.01 -0.69 7.59
C ALA A 79 15.49 -2.10 7.17
N ASP A 80 14.65 -3.12 7.36
CA ASP A 80 14.94 -4.48 6.91
C ASP A 80 15.05 -4.58 5.39
N THR A 81 14.18 -3.90 4.65
CA THR A 81 14.22 -3.86 3.18
C THR A 81 15.52 -3.24 2.69
N TYR A 82 15.93 -2.12 3.27
CA TYR A 82 17.19 -1.45 2.92
C TYR A 82 18.41 -2.31 3.28
N LYS A 83 18.38 -3.00 4.43
CA LYS A 83 19.45 -3.94 4.81
C LYS A 83 19.57 -5.09 3.82
N LYS A 84 18.45 -5.68 3.38
CA LYS A 84 18.44 -6.78 2.40
C LYS A 84 18.91 -6.36 1.01
N ALA A 85 18.64 -5.12 0.60
CA ALA A 85 19.06 -4.64 -0.72
C ALA A 85 20.59 -4.49 -0.87
N ASN A 86 21.32 -4.43 0.24
CA ASN A 86 22.77 -4.22 0.28
C ASN A 86 23.57 -5.51 0.59
N ASN A 87 22.90 -6.66 0.71
CA ASN A 87 23.51 -7.99 0.91
C ASN A 87 23.18 -8.89 -0.27
#